data_AF-A0A1F9EJB2-F1
#
_entry.id   AF-A0A1F9EJB2-F1
#
_cell.length_a   1.000
_cell.length_b   1.000
_cell.length_c   1.000
_cell.angle_alpha   90.00
_cell.angle_beta   90.00
_cell.angle_gamma   90.00
#
_symmetry.space_group_name_H-M   'P 1'
#
loop_
_entity.id
_entity.type
_entity.pdbx_description
1 polymer ?
#
loop_
_entity_poly.entity_id
_entity_poly.type
_entity_poly.pdbx_seq_one_letter_code
_entity_poly.pdbx_strand_id
1 'polypeptide(L)'
;MIITKTKDIDEITGSLAGKKTVYLFGCGSCAEQCKTGGAVEIEEMTGLLVERGFEVVGSSMPAETCYRQLVLKDYRNMEGLKEADAVLVLACGAGVRTVADVADEEQVVLPALDSIFLATVERYGRFFEGCALCGECVLADTGGICPHTECPKGLLNGPCGGVA
;
A
#
# COMPACT_ATOMS: atom_id res chain seq x y z
N MET A 1 9.38 -4.77 4.48
CA MET A 1 8.76 -3.82 3.53
C MET A 1 7.62 -4.53 2.82
N ILE A 2 6.43 -3.94 2.69
CA ILE A 2 5.34 -4.60 1.93
C ILE A 2 5.48 -4.26 0.45
N ILE A 3 5.53 -5.28 -0.41
CA ILE A 3 5.51 -5.08 -1.85
C ILE A 3 4.11 -4.68 -2.28
N THR A 4 4.02 -3.63 -3.06
CA THR A 4 2.78 -3.12 -3.61
C THR A 4 2.81 -3.13 -5.12
N LYS A 5 1.62 -3.28 -5.72
CA LYS A 5 1.40 -3.20 -7.16
C LYS A 5 0.26 -2.23 -7.43
N THR A 6 0.43 -1.34 -8.39
CA THR A 6 -0.67 -0.46 -8.84
C THR A 6 -1.79 -1.30 -9.46
N LYS A 7 -3.02 -1.03 -9.03
CA LYS A 7 -4.22 -1.61 -9.63
C LYS A 7 -4.39 -1.11 -11.05
N ASP A 8 -5.23 -1.81 -11.81
CA ASP A 8 -5.61 -1.32 -13.13
C ASP A 8 -6.31 0.03 -13.01
N ILE A 9 -6.01 0.96 -13.93
CA ILE A 9 -6.57 2.31 -13.88
C ILE A 9 -8.11 2.30 -14.04
N ASP A 10 -8.67 1.33 -14.75
CA ASP A 10 -10.12 1.16 -14.89
C ASP A 10 -10.74 0.64 -13.60
N GLU A 11 -10.03 -0.19 -12.82
CA GLU A 11 -10.46 -0.59 -11.47
C GLU A 11 -10.45 0.61 -10.52
N ILE A 12 -9.38 1.41 -10.54
CA ILE A 12 -9.25 2.61 -9.70
C ILE A 12 -10.37 3.60 -10.02
N THR A 13 -10.53 3.96 -11.29
CA THR A 13 -11.56 4.93 -11.71
C THR A 13 -12.98 4.39 -11.53
N GLY A 14 -13.18 3.08 -11.71
CA GLY A 14 -14.45 2.41 -11.39
C GLY A 14 -14.79 2.48 -9.91
N SER A 15 -13.80 2.35 -9.01
CA SER A 15 -14.01 2.49 -7.57
C SER A 15 -14.34 3.92 -7.13
N LEU A 16 -13.96 4.92 -7.93
CA LEU A 16 -14.25 6.34 -7.75
C LEU A 16 -15.58 6.76 -8.41
N ALA A 17 -16.37 5.83 -8.95
CA ALA A 17 -17.63 6.16 -9.61
C ALA A 17 -18.57 6.97 -8.70
N GLY A 18 -19.09 8.09 -9.22
CA GLY A 18 -19.94 9.01 -8.48
C GLY A 18 -19.20 10.01 -7.58
N LYS A 19 -17.86 10.00 -7.58
CA LYS A 19 -17.00 10.98 -6.91
C LYS A 19 -16.47 11.97 -7.93
N LYS A 20 -16.30 13.24 -7.54
CA LYS A 20 -15.79 14.29 -8.42
C LYS A 20 -14.41 14.75 -7.97
N THR A 21 -14.25 15.06 -6.68
CA THR A 21 -12.99 15.53 -6.10
C THR A 21 -12.25 14.39 -5.40
N VAL A 22 -10.95 14.28 -5.66
CA VAL A 22 -10.10 13.21 -5.14
C VAL A 22 -8.86 13.82 -4.48
N TYR A 23 -8.56 13.38 -3.27
CA TYR A 23 -7.31 13.69 -2.57
C TYR A 23 -6.40 12.46 -2.55
N LEU A 24 -5.11 12.61 -2.82
CA LEU A 24 -4.18 11.47 -2.88
C LEU A 24 -3.33 11.35 -1.62
N PHE A 25 -3.11 10.12 -1.14
CA PHE A 25 -2.10 9.81 -0.13
C PHE A 25 -1.06 8.85 -0.70
N GLY A 26 0.21 9.22 -0.69
CA GLY A 26 1.32 8.28 -0.96
C GLY A 26 1.89 7.66 0.31
N CYS A 27 2.97 6.90 0.18
CA CYS A 27 3.76 6.32 1.26
C CYS A 27 5.28 6.41 1.03
N GLY A 28 5.97 7.20 1.84
CA GLY A 28 7.40 7.56 1.68
C GLY A 28 8.38 6.48 2.11
N SER A 29 7.91 5.23 2.14
CA SER A 29 8.62 4.08 2.66
C SER A 29 8.46 2.91 1.70
N CYS A 30 7.52 2.00 1.94
CA CYS A 30 7.43 0.76 1.18
C CYS A 30 6.94 0.99 -0.27
N ALA A 31 5.91 1.83 -0.46
CA ALA A 31 5.30 2.02 -1.78
C ALA A 31 6.19 2.84 -2.72
N GLU A 32 6.89 3.85 -2.20
CA GLU A 32 7.91 4.60 -2.93
C GLU A 32 9.08 3.71 -3.37
N GLN A 33 9.58 2.81 -2.51
CA GLN A 33 10.61 1.85 -2.90
C GLN A 33 10.14 0.86 -3.99
N CYS A 34 8.84 0.57 -4.02
CA CYS A 34 8.21 -0.23 -5.08
C CYS A 34 7.91 0.58 -6.35
N LYS A 35 8.09 1.91 -6.34
CA LYS A 35 7.61 2.85 -7.38
C LYS A 35 6.14 2.66 -7.70
N THR A 36 5.33 2.73 -6.66
CA THR A 36 3.87 2.60 -6.77
C THR A 36 3.12 3.65 -5.97
N GLY A 37 3.81 4.50 -5.20
CA GLY A 37 3.14 5.43 -4.30
C GLY A 37 4.03 6.50 -3.70
N GLY A 38 5.20 6.75 -4.29
CA GLY A 38 6.05 7.90 -4.00
C GLY A 38 5.58 9.16 -4.72
N ALA A 39 6.39 10.22 -4.64
CA ALA A 39 6.05 11.53 -5.22
C ALA A 39 5.83 11.46 -6.75
N VAL A 40 6.66 10.71 -7.47
CA VAL A 40 6.53 10.52 -8.92
C VAL A 40 5.22 9.82 -9.25
N GLU A 41 4.87 8.76 -8.52
CA GLU A 41 3.64 8.01 -8.79
C GLU A 41 2.37 8.78 -8.39
N ILE A 42 2.44 9.67 -7.39
CA ILE A 42 1.35 10.61 -7.11
C ILE A 42 1.12 11.55 -8.29
N GLU A 43 2.19 12.10 -8.88
CA GLU A 43 2.09 13.00 -10.02
C GLU A 43 1.52 12.28 -11.25
N GLU A 44 2.00 11.07 -11.55
CA GLU A 44 1.48 10.23 -12.62
C GLU A 44 0.00 9.89 -12.42
N MET A 45 -0.39 9.47 -11.20
CA MET A 45 -1.78 9.16 -10.87
C MET A 45 -2.66 10.41 -10.95
N THR A 46 -2.12 11.58 -10.58
CA THR A 46 -2.84 12.86 -10.72
C THR A 46 -3.17 13.14 -12.18
N GLY A 47 -2.20 12.99 -13.09
CA GLY A 47 -2.42 13.13 -14.53
C GLY A 47 -3.50 12.18 -15.06
N LEU A 48 -3.39 10.90 -14.72
CA LEU A 48 -4.36 9.87 -15.13
C LEU A 48 -5.78 10.16 -14.63
N LEU A 49 -5.93 10.59 -13.38
CA LEU A 49 -7.24 10.92 -12.82
C LEU A 49 -7.85 12.15 -13.50
N VAL A 50 -7.05 13.18 -13.78
CA VAL A 50 -7.50 14.38 -14.49
C VAL A 50 -7.93 14.05 -15.92
N GLU A 51 -7.18 13.22 -16.65
CA GLU A 51 -7.56 12.73 -17.98
C GLU A 51 -8.89 11.95 -17.97
N ARG A 52 -9.20 11.30 -16.85
CA ARG A 52 -10.42 10.53 -16.62
C ARG A 52 -11.58 11.38 -16.09
N GLY A 53 -11.39 12.70 -15.94
CA GLY A 53 -12.43 13.65 -15.58
C GLY A 53 -12.62 13.89 -14.08
N PHE A 54 -11.69 13.41 -13.25
CA PHE A 54 -11.68 13.70 -11.82
C PHE A 54 -10.93 15.02 -11.52
N GLU A 55 -11.30 15.69 -10.44
CA GLU A 55 -10.61 16.86 -9.94
C GLU A 55 -9.70 16.46 -8.78
N VAL A 56 -8.39 16.55 -8.97
CA VAL A 56 -7.43 16.25 -7.91
C VAL A 56 -7.17 17.51 -7.09
N VAL A 57 -7.67 17.53 -5.85
CA VAL A 57 -7.65 18.72 -4.98
C VAL A 57 -6.38 18.83 -4.14
N GLY A 58 -5.54 17.79 -4.12
CA GLY A 58 -4.24 17.81 -3.46
C GLY A 58 -3.69 16.43 -3.19
N SER A 59 -2.51 16.40 -2.58
CA SER A 59 -1.87 15.17 -2.16
C SER A 59 -1.04 15.34 -0.88
N SER A 60 -0.87 14.24 -0.15
CA SER A 60 -0.02 14.14 1.03
C SER A 60 0.96 12.98 0.88
N MET A 61 2.15 13.16 1.45
CA MET A 61 3.24 12.20 1.37
C MET A 61 3.84 11.93 2.77
N PRO A 62 3.14 11.21 3.65
CA PRO A 62 3.70 10.78 4.93
C PRO A 62 4.93 9.90 4.73
N ALA A 63 5.91 10.00 5.64
CA ALA A 63 7.07 9.08 5.64
C ALA A 63 6.61 7.61 5.74
N GLU A 64 5.66 7.33 6.63
CA GLU A 64 4.94 6.05 6.67
C GLU A 64 3.42 6.27 6.80
N THR A 65 2.67 5.92 5.76
CA THR A 65 1.19 6.05 5.77
C THR A 65 0.53 5.12 6.78
N CYS A 66 1.17 4.00 7.12
CA CYS A 66 0.69 3.10 8.17
C CYS A 66 1.02 3.61 9.60
N TYR A 67 1.67 4.78 9.73
CA TYR A 67 1.88 5.41 11.02
C TYR A 67 0.86 6.52 11.26
N ARG A 68 -0.16 6.19 12.06
CA ARG A 68 -1.33 7.05 12.32
C ARG A 68 -1.01 8.49 12.69
N GLN A 69 0.05 8.76 13.45
CA GLN A 69 0.38 10.12 13.87
C GLN A 69 0.84 11.01 12.71
N LEU A 70 1.49 10.43 11.69
CA LEU A 70 1.89 11.16 10.50
C LEU A 70 0.67 11.51 9.65
N VAL A 71 -0.21 10.54 9.41
CA VAL A 71 -1.47 10.78 8.68
C VAL A 71 -2.36 11.79 9.40
N LEU A 72 -2.49 11.70 10.73
CA LEU A 72 -3.26 12.65 11.54
C LEU A 72 -2.70 14.07 11.46
N LYS A 73 -1.37 14.22 11.34
CA LYS A 73 -0.75 15.53 11.13
C LYS A 73 -1.20 16.13 9.80
N ASP A 74 -1.28 15.36 8.74
CA ASP A 74 -1.72 15.85 7.42
C ASP A 74 -3.20 16.25 7.44
N TYR A 75 -4.07 15.40 7.98
CA TYR A 75 -5.51 15.70 8.13
C TYR A 75 -5.83 16.95 8.97
N ARG A 76 -4.98 17.28 9.95
CA ARG A 76 -5.15 18.47 10.79
C ARG A 76 -4.77 19.77 10.08
N ASN A 77 -3.86 19.71 9.11
CA ASN A 77 -3.25 20.89 8.51
C ASN A 77 -3.75 21.18 7.09
N MET A 78 -4.54 20.28 6.48
CA MET A 78 -4.98 20.39 5.09
C MET A 78 -6.50 20.52 5.02
N GLU A 79 -7.01 21.75 4.85
CA GLU A 79 -8.46 22.00 4.74
C GLU A 79 -9.07 21.36 3.49
N GLY A 80 -8.42 21.48 2.32
CA GLY A 80 -8.88 20.88 1.05
C GLY A 80 -8.92 19.35 1.03
N LEU A 81 -8.33 18.69 2.03
CA LEU A 81 -8.43 17.25 2.20
C LEU A 81 -9.83 16.87 2.69
N LYS A 82 -10.41 17.63 3.63
CA LYS A 82 -11.71 17.33 4.24
C LYS A 82 -12.88 17.53 3.28
N GLU A 83 -12.69 18.37 2.27
CA GLU A 83 -13.70 18.69 1.26
C GLU A 83 -13.69 17.70 0.06
N ALA A 84 -12.72 16.78 0.01
CA ALA A 84 -12.63 15.80 -1.06
C ALA A 84 -13.72 14.71 -0.92
N ASP A 85 -14.41 14.38 -2.01
CA ASP A 85 -15.43 13.33 -2.05
C ASP A 85 -14.87 11.93 -1.78
N ALA A 86 -13.59 11.73 -2.13
CA ALA A 86 -12.84 10.51 -1.91
C ALA A 86 -11.35 10.78 -1.65
N VAL A 87 -10.75 9.87 -0.88
CA VAL A 87 -9.31 9.84 -0.62
C VAL A 87 -8.74 8.57 -1.26
N LEU A 88 -7.91 8.74 -2.28
CA LEU A 88 -7.24 7.63 -2.97
C LEU A 88 -5.84 7.40 -2.36
N VAL A 89 -5.61 6.20 -1.85
CA VAL A 89 -4.40 5.87 -1.09
C VAL A 89 -3.48 4.96 -1.91
N LEU A 90 -2.33 5.50 -2.29
CA LEU A 90 -1.21 4.81 -2.93
C LEU A 90 -0.27 4.22 -1.86
N ALA A 91 -0.81 3.31 -1.04
CA ALA A 91 -0.07 2.59 -0.01
C ALA A 91 -0.56 1.15 0.14
N CYS A 92 0.10 0.37 1.00
CA CYS A 92 -0.38 -0.96 1.37
C CYS A 92 -1.70 -0.89 2.18
N GLY A 93 -2.36 -2.04 2.39
CA GLY A 93 -3.64 -2.11 3.08
C GLY A 93 -3.62 -1.54 4.51
N ALA A 94 -2.51 -1.66 5.23
CA ALA A 94 -2.36 -1.02 6.55
C ALA A 94 -2.35 0.51 6.45
N GLY A 95 -1.76 1.07 5.40
CA GLY A 95 -1.80 2.51 5.12
C GLY A 95 -3.22 2.97 4.78
N VAL A 96 -3.92 2.24 3.92
CA VAL A 96 -5.33 2.50 3.57
C VAL A 96 -6.21 2.53 4.83
N ARG A 97 -6.06 1.53 5.70
CA ARG A 97 -6.80 1.48 6.97
C ARG A 97 -6.46 2.65 7.88
N THR A 98 -5.19 3.01 7.97
CA THR A 98 -4.74 4.13 8.81
C THR A 98 -5.33 5.46 8.35
N VAL A 99 -5.42 5.68 7.04
CA VAL A 99 -6.11 6.86 6.45
C VAL A 99 -7.60 6.81 6.78
N ALA A 100 -8.25 5.66 6.63
CA ALA A 100 -9.66 5.49 6.98
C ALA A 100 -9.95 5.70 8.49
N ASP A 101 -9.02 5.37 9.39
CA ASP A 101 -9.15 5.60 10.83
C ASP A 101 -9.03 7.07 11.25
N VAL A 102 -8.56 7.93 10.35
CA VAL A 102 -8.34 9.37 10.58
C VAL A 102 -9.32 10.23 9.81
N ALA A 103 -9.84 9.72 8.68
CA ALA A 103 -10.81 10.40 7.84
C ALA A 103 -12.14 10.69 8.55
N ASP A 104 -12.82 11.73 8.08
CA ASP A 104 -14.19 12.02 8.52
C ASP A 104 -15.15 10.89 8.05
N GLU A 105 -16.19 10.60 8.83
CA GLU A 105 -17.06 9.43 8.62
C GLU A 105 -17.74 9.36 7.24
N GLU A 106 -17.90 10.51 6.59
CA GLU A 106 -18.56 10.66 5.29
C GLU A 106 -17.58 10.51 4.11
N GLN A 107 -16.26 10.59 4.35
CA GLN A 107 -15.25 10.48 3.31
C GLN A 107 -14.97 9.02 2.96
N VAL A 108 -14.95 8.73 1.67
CA VAL A 108 -14.65 7.37 1.18
C VAL A 108 -13.15 7.23 0.95
N VAL A 109 -12.51 6.30 1.67
CA VAL A 109 -11.09 6.00 1.52
C VAL A 109 -10.91 4.73 0.69
N LEU A 110 -10.16 4.85 -0.42
CA LEU A 110 -10.03 3.79 -1.43
C LEU A 110 -8.57 3.42 -1.69
N PRO A 111 -8.26 2.12 -1.87
CA PRO A 111 -6.92 1.67 -2.22
C PRO A 111 -6.63 1.85 -3.72
N ALA A 112 -5.49 2.44 -4.06
CA ALA A 112 -4.97 2.44 -5.44
C ALA A 112 -4.06 1.23 -5.73
N LEU A 113 -3.57 0.56 -4.67
CA LEU A 113 -2.57 -0.49 -4.77
C LEU A 113 -3.07 -1.80 -4.16
N ASP A 114 -2.57 -2.90 -4.68
CA ASP A 114 -2.62 -4.22 -4.05
C ASP A 114 -1.39 -4.43 -3.16
N SER A 115 -1.60 -5.00 -1.98
CA SER A 115 -0.52 -5.49 -1.12
C SER A 115 -0.21 -6.94 -1.49
N ILE A 116 1.02 -7.22 -1.90
CA ILE A 116 1.41 -8.52 -2.45
C ILE A 116 1.98 -9.43 -1.36
N PHE A 117 3.10 -9.06 -0.73
CA PHE A 117 3.71 -9.81 0.38
C PHE A 117 4.71 -8.96 1.16
N LEU A 118 5.13 -9.44 2.34
CA LEU A 118 6.21 -8.84 3.12
C LEU A 118 7.57 -9.33 2.60
N ALA A 119 8.37 -8.42 2.09
CA ALA A 119 9.60 -8.76 1.39
C ALA A 119 10.88 -8.31 2.09
N THR A 120 11.93 -9.07 1.77
CA THR A 120 13.32 -8.64 1.78
C THR A 120 13.66 -8.06 0.40
N VAL A 121 14.25 -6.87 0.39
CA VAL A 121 14.70 -6.21 -0.84
C VAL A 121 16.17 -6.53 -1.05
N GLU A 122 16.50 -7.32 -2.07
CA GLU A 122 17.89 -7.57 -2.43
C GLU A 122 18.45 -6.40 -3.24
N ARG A 123 17.66 -5.95 -4.23
CA ARG A 123 17.92 -4.77 -5.06
C ARG A 123 16.62 -4.31 -5.71
N TYR A 124 16.64 -3.12 -6.28
CA TYR A 124 15.50 -2.59 -7.02
C TYR A 124 14.94 -3.61 -8.03
N GLY A 125 13.63 -3.89 -7.94
CA GLY A 125 12.91 -4.83 -8.79
C GLY A 125 13.14 -6.32 -8.48
N ARG A 126 13.93 -6.66 -7.46
CA ARG A 126 14.16 -8.04 -6.99
C ARG A 126 13.76 -8.16 -5.52
N PHE A 127 12.59 -8.75 -5.33
CA PHE A 127 11.95 -8.93 -4.02
C PHE A 127 11.74 -10.41 -3.77
N PHE A 128 12.03 -10.85 -2.54
CA PHE A 128 11.74 -12.19 -2.08
C PHE A 128 10.82 -12.10 -0.87
N GLU A 129 9.85 -13.00 -0.79
CA GLU A 129 8.98 -13.09 0.38
C GLU A 129 9.83 -13.47 1.61
N GLY A 130 10.02 -12.50 2.50
CA GLY A 130 10.90 -12.66 3.65
C GLY A 130 10.17 -13.14 4.91
N CYS A 131 8.84 -12.97 4.96
CA CYS A 131 8.03 -13.37 6.10
C CYS A 131 6.56 -13.54 5.68
N ALA A 132 5.97 -14.66 6.06
CA ALA A 132 4.56 -15.00 5.78
C ALA A 132 3.58 -14.33 6.76
N LEU A 133 4.07 -13.58 7.76
CA LEU A 133 3.26 -12.94 8.80
C LEU A 133 2.33 -13.93 9.58
N CYS A 134 2.77 -15.17 9.77
CA CYS A 134 1.96 -16.22 10.42
C CYS A 134 1.74 -16.02 11.93
N GLY A 135 2.55 -15.20 12.60
CA GLY A 135 2.52 -15.00 14.05
C GLY A 135 3.24 -16.08 14.87
N GLU A 136 3.79 -17.10 14.23
CA GLU A 136 4.47 -18.26 14.85
C GLU A 136 5.94 -18.31 14.40
N CYS A 137 6.77 -17.39 14.90
CA CYS A 137 8.15 -17.27 14.44
C CYS A 137 9.03 -18.42 14.95
N VAL A 138 9.55 -19.23 14.02
CA VAL A 138 10.48 -20.34 14.29
C VAL A 138 11.92 -20.06 13.85
N LEU A 139 12.24 -18.82 13.45
CA LEU A 139 13.54 -18.48 12.86
C LEU A 139 14.72 -18.72 13.80
N ALA A 140 14.49 -18.68 15.12
CA ALA A 140 15.50 -19.03 16.12
C ALA A 140 15.92 -20.51 16.01
N ASP A 141 14.97 -21.41 15.71
CA ASP A 141 15.20 -22.85 15.63
C ASP A 141 15.73 -23.28 14.25
N THR A 142 15.38 -22.52 13.21
CA THR A 142 15.75 -22.83 11.81
C THR A 142 17.01 -22.10 11.33
N GLY A 143 17.71 -21.37 12.21
CA GLY A 143 18.92 -20.63 11.83
C GLY A 143 18.66 -19.47 10.87
N GLY A 144 17.49 -18.83 10.95
CA GLY A 144 17.11 -17.70 10.11
C GLY A 144 16.43 -18.06 8.78
N ILE A 145 16.18 -19.35 8.52
CA ILE A 145 15.49 -19.80 7.30
C ILE A 145 14.00 -19.97 7.59
N CYS A 146 13.14 -19.19 6.94
CA CYS A 146 11.69 -19.27 7.16
C CYS A 146 11.09 -20.44 6.36
N PRO A 147 10.55 -21.50 7.01
CA PRO A 147 9.97 -22.62 6.27
C PRO A 147 8.66 -22.25 5.58
N HIS A 148 7.94 -21.21 6.02
CA HIS A 148 6.72 -20.79 5.35
C HIS A 148 6.98 -20.11 4.00
N THR A 149 8.11 -19.41 3.86
CA THR A 149 8.42 -18.65 2.63
C THR A 149 9.46 -19.36 1.75
N GLU A 150 10.38 -20.13 2.35
CA GLU A 150 11.45 -20.83 1.62
C GLU A 150 11.07 -22.27 1.24
N CYS A 151 10.15 -22.92 1.95
CA CYS A 151 9.65 -24.23 1.54
C CYS A 151 8.65 -24.05 0.40
N PRO A 152 8.83 -24.69 -0.77
CA PRO A 152 7.85 -24.63 -1.86
C PRO A 152 6.45 -25.16 -1.48
N LYS A 153 6.36 -25.94 -0.39
CA LYS A 153 5.09 -26.44 0.16
C LYS A 153 4.53 -25.54 1.28
N GLY A 154 5.28 -24.54 1.75
CA GLY A 154 4.90 -23.68 2.89
C GLY A 154 4.74 -24.41 4.23
N LEU A 155 5.25 -25.65 4.33
CA LEU A 155 5.08 -26.52 5.48
C LEU A 155 6.21 -26.33 6.50
N LEU A 156 5.82 -26.13 7.76
CA LEU A 156 6.74 -26.15 8.90
C LEU A 156 7.23 -27.57 9.21
N ASN A 157 6.30 -28.53 9.23
CA ASN A 157 6.55 -29.94 9.46
C ASN A 157 5.81 -30.76 8.40
N GLY A 158 6.49 -31.67 7.71
CA GLY A 158 5.85 -32.52 6.71
C GLY A 158 6.86 -33.23 5.81
N PRO A 159 6.40 -34.19 4.99
CA PRO A 159 7.27 -34.85 4.04
C PRO A 159 7.83 -33.82 3.06
N CYS A 160 9.14 -33.91 2.78
CA CYS A 160 9.80 -33.00 1.86
C CYS A 160 9.14 -33.03 0.48
N GLY A 161 9.43 -32.01 -0.33
CA GLY A 161 8.98 -31.91 -1.72
C GLY A 161 9.08 -33.22 -2.48
N GLY A 162 10.19 -33.94 -2.28
CA GLY A 162 10.64 -34.99 -3.17
C GLY A 162 10.90 -34.37 -4.54
N VAL A 163 12.18 -34.11 -4.86
CA VAL A 163 12.55 -33.89 -6.26
C VAL A 163 12.25 -35.19 -7.01
N ALA A 164 11.38 -35.12 -8.02
CA ALA A 164 11.37 -36.06 -9.14
C ALA A 164 12.32 -35.53 -10.21
#